data_AF-A0A2E8E5S8-F1
#
_entry.id   AF-A0A2E8E5S8-F1
#
_cell.length_a   1.000
_cell.length_b   1.000
_cell.length_c   1.000
_cell.angle_alpha   90.00
_cell.angle_beta   90.00
_cell.angle_gamma   90.00
#
_symmetry.space_group_name_H-M   'P 1'
#
loop_
_entity.id
_entity.type
_entity.pdbx_description
1 polymer ?
#
loop_
_entity_poly.entity_id
_entity_poly.type
_entity_poly.pdbx_seq_one_letter_code
_entity_poly.pdbx_strand_id
1 'polypeptide(L)'
;MKTPANLRAEIRRLYHKTTPATVERDVRRAIELLKSLDGEAERARVAVYMDGLSQLRSEWILARRRAGKKRSPGRQSSPNAKKP
;
A
#
# COMPACT_ATOMS: atom_id res chain seq x y z
N MET A 1 -10.20 14.32 23.07
CA MET A 1 -9.44 15.33 22.30
C MET A 1 -8.47 14.63 21.36
N LYS A 2 -8.34 15.10 20.11
CA LYS A 2 -7.30 14.62 19.18
C LYS A 2 -5.98 15.29 19.59
N THR A 3 -5.13 14.59 20.33
CA THR A 3 -3.79 15.11 20.65
C THR A 3 -2.80 14.64 19.59
N PRO A 4 -1.73 15.40 19.32
CA PRO A 4 -0.68 14.97 18.39
C PRO A 4 -0.11 13.59 18.76
N ALA A 5 0.08 13.32 20.05
CA ALA A 5 0.52 12.02 20.55
C ALA A 5 -0.41 10.86 20.15
N ASN A 6 -1.74 11.05 20.25
CA ASN A 6 -2.71 10.04 19.86
C ASN A 6 -2.71 9.80 18.35
N LEU A 7 -2.58 10.86 17.55
CA LEU A 7 -2.49 10.75 16.08
C LEU A 7 -1.23 9.98 15.66
N ARG A 8 -0.08 10.28 16.28
CA ARG A 8 1.17 9.54 16.03
C ARG A 8 1.05 8.06 16.41
N ALA A 9 0.47 7.78 17.58
CA ALA A 9 0.26 6.41 18.04
C ALA A 9 -0.64 5.63 17.07
N GLU A 10 -1.65 6.27 16.50
CA GLU A 10 -2.52 5.64 15.52
C GLU A 10 -1.81 5.38 14.18
N ILE A 11 -0.97 6.30 13.69
CA ILE A 11 -0.16 6.07 12.48
C ILE A 11 0.80 4.89 12.71
N ARG A 12 1.48 4.84 13.86
CA ARG A 12 2.34 3.70 14.26
C ARG A 12 1.52 2.40 14.30
N ARG A 13 0.32 2.43 14.87
CA ARG A 13 -0.57 1.26 14.97
C ARG A 13 -0.97 0.74 13.60
N LEU A 14 -1.30 1.63 12.66
CA LEU A 14 -1.61 1.26 11.28
C LEU A 14 -0.43 0.50 10.68
N TYR A 15 0.77 1.08 10.67
CA TYR A 15 1.97 0.44 10.14
C TYR A 15 2.17 -1.00 10.63
N HIS A 16 2.10 -1.23 11.95
CA HIS A 16 2.31 -2.57 12.51
C HIS A 16 1.17 -3.58 12.25
N LYS A 17 -0.06 -3.10 12.03
CA LYS A 17 -1.24 -3.96 11.80
C LYS A 17 -1.62 -4.10 10.33
N THR A 18 -0.96 -3.37 9.45
CA THR A 18 -1.30 -3.36 8.03
C THR A 18 -1.06 -4.73 7.39
N THR A 19 -1.99 -5.14 6.55
CA THR A 19 -1.95 -6.41 5.81
C THR A 19 -2.07 -6.16 4.30
N PRO A 20 -1.75 -7.15 3.43
CA PRO A 20 -1.94 -7.03 1.99
C PRO A 20 -3.36 -6.65 1.58
N ALA A 21 -4.36 -7.05 2.38
CA ALA A 21 -5.77 -6.77 2.15
C ALA A 21 -6.18 -5.34 2.58
N THR A 22 -5.53 -4.78 3.59
CA THR A 22 -5.93 -3.50 4.20
C THR A 22 -5.05 -2.31 3.81
N VAL A 23 -3.88 -2.57 3.21
CA VAL A 23 -2.84 -1.56 2.95
C VAL A 23 -3.32 -0.27 2.30
N GLU A 24 -4.23 -0.35 1.32
CA GLU A 24 -4.73 0.84 0.63
C GLU A 24 -5.60 1.72 1.54
N ARG A 25 -6.45 1.09 2.37
CA ARG A 25 -7.27 1.78 3.36
C ARG A 25 -6.39 2.35 4.48
N ASP A 26 -5.42 1.58 4.94
CA ASP A 26 -4.56 1.97 6.06
C ASP A 26 -3.66 3.15 5.66
N VAL A 27 -3.08 3.14 4.44
CA VAL A 27 -2.36 4.30 3.87
C VAL A 27 -3.25 5.53 3.79
N ARG A 28 -4.48 5.40 3.28
CA ARG A 28 -5.43 6.53 3.21
C ARG A 28 -5.70 7.09 4.60
N ARG A 29 -5.93 6.22 5.59
CA ARG A 29 -6.17 6.66 6.97
C ARG A 29 -4.95 7.36 7.56
N ALA A 30 -3.75 6.85 7.32
CA ALA A 30 -2.51 7.45 7.78
C ALA A 30 -2.30 8.86 7.18
N ILE A 31 -2.64 9.07 5.91
CA ILE A 31 -2.60 10.40 5.27
C ILE A 31 -3.56 11.37 5.97
N GLU A 32 -4.79 10.95 6.27
CA GLU A 32 -5.75 11.82 6.98
C GLU A 32 -5.30 12.16 8.41
N LEU A 33 -4.63 11.23 9.09
CA LEU A 33 -4.03 11.49 10.40
C LEU A 33 -2.83 12.43 10.30
N LEU A 34 -1.98 12.26 9.28
CA LEU A 34 -0.82 13.12 9.03
C LEU A 34 -1.23 14.57 8.75
N LYS A 35 -2.30 14.78 7.98
CA LYS A 35 -2.89 16.11 7.75
C LYS A 35 -3.42 16.77 9.02
N SER A 36 -3.77 15.98 10.03
CA SER A 36 -4.26 16.45 11.32
C SER A 36 -3.15 16.70 12.35
N LEU A 37 -1.87 16.40 12.03
CA LEU A 37 -0.74 16.70 12.90
C LEU A 37 -0.31 18.16 12.74
N ASP A 38 -0.17 18.84 13.87
CA ASP A 38 0.28 20.23 13.92
C ASP A 38 1.81 20.31 13.88
N GLY A 39 2.32 21.05 12.89
CA GLY A 39 3.73 21.41 12.80
C GLY A 39 4.66 20.32 12.25
N GLU A 40 5.84 20.76 11.85
CA GLU A 40 6.81 19.92 11.14
C GLU A 40 7.46 18.86 12.03
N ALA A 41 7.68 19.20 13.31
CA ALA A 41 8.28 18.27 14.27
C ALA A 41 7.44 17.00 14.45
N GLU A 42 6.12 17.12 14.53
CA GLU A 42 5.25 15.96 14.71
C GLU A 42 5.13 15.12 13.44
N ARG A 43 5.15 15.76 12.26
CA ARG A 43 5.19 15.07 10.96
C ARG A 43 6.50 14.30 10.76
N ALA A 44 7.64 14.91 11.11
CA ALA A 44 8.95 14.26 11.04
C ALA A 44 9.01 12.98 11.89
N ARG A 45 8.39 12.97 13.07
CA ARG A 45 8.36 11.79 13.96
C ARG A 45 7.62 10.59 13.37
N VAL A 46 6.71 10.80 12.42
CA VAL A 46 5.93 9.72 11.80
C VAL A 46 6.35 9.38 10.38
N ALA A 47 7.29 10.15 9.80
CA ALA A 47 7.76 9.98 8.44
C ALA A 47 8.18 8.52 8.14
N VAL A 48 8.95 7.90 9.04
CA VAL A 48 9.42 6.51 8.85
C VAL A 48 8.26 5.50 8.75
N TYR A 49 7.16 5.73 9.45
CA TYR A 49 5.97 4.86 9.38
C TYR A 49 5.20 5.10 8.07
N MET A 50 5.14 6.34 7.60
CA MET A 50 4.51 6.68 6.32
C MET A 50 5.28 6.09 5.13
N ASP A 51 6.61 6.13 5.19
CA ASP A 51 7.49 5.54 4.18
C ASP A 51 7.33 4.02 4.16
N GLY A 52 7.36 3.38 5.33
CA GLY A 52 7.12 1.94 5.46
C GLY A 52 5.75 1.50 4.92
N LEU A 53 4.68 2.25 5.23
CA LEU A 53 3.34 1.99 4.67
C LEU A 53 3.31 2.10 3.13
N SER A 54 4.02 3.09 2.58
CA SER A 54 4.10 3.32 1.13
C SER A 54 4.89 2.21 0.42
N GLN A 55 5.96 1.73 1.05
CA GLN A 55 6.74 0.60 0.56
C GLN A 55 5.91 -0.69 0.55
N LEU A 56 5.27 -1.04 1.68
CA LEU A 56 4.41 -2.22 1.78
C LEU A 56 3.29 -2.21 0.72
N ARG A 57 2.65 -1.05 0.52
CA ARG A 57 1.64 -0.87 -0.53
C ARG A 57 2.20 -1.22 -1.90
N SER A 58 3.36 -0.67 -2.23
CA SER A 58 4.00 -0.85 -3.53
C SER A 58 4.38 -2.32 -3.76
N GLU A 59 5.02 -2.94 -2.78
CA GLU A 59 5.42 -4.35 -2.84
C GLU A 59 4.22 -5.28 -3.06
N TRP A 60 3.13 -5.10 -2.30
CA TRP A 60 1.96 -5.97 -2.44
C TRP A 60 1.17 -5.71 -3.72
N ILE A 61 1.08 -4.47 -4.20
CA ILE A 61 0.48 -4.19 -5.52
C ILE A 61 1.30 -4.89 -6.62
N LEU A 62 2.62 -4.82 -6.56
CA LEU A 62 3.50 -5.50 -7.52
C LEU A 62 3.37 -7.03 -7.42
N ALA A 63 3.33 -7.58 -6.20
CA ALA A 63 3.12 -9.01 -5.99
C ALA A 63 1.78 -9.49 -6.57
N ARG A 64 0.68 -8.75 -6.34
CA ARG A 64 -0.64 -9.05 -6.93
C ARG A 64 -0.61 -9.02 -8.46
N ARG A 65 0.04 -8.02 -9.06
CA ARG A 65 0.19 -7.92 -10.54
C ARG A 65 0.98 -9.08 -11.11
N ARG A 66 2.07 -9.50 -10.46
CA ARG A 66 2.88 -10.66 -10.87
C ARG A 66 2.09 -11.97 -10.75
N ALA A 67 1.31 -12.14 -9.68
CA ALA A 67 0.47 -13.31 -9.48
C ALA A 67 -0.62 -13.42 -10.56
N GLY A 68 -1.25 -12.31 -10.95
CA GLY A 68 -2.23 -12.27 -12.04
C GLY A 68 -1.62 -12.65 -13.40
N LYS A 69 -0.41 -12.16 -13.70
CA LYS A 69 0.29 -12.46 -14.96
C LYS A 69 0.63 -13.95 -15.11
N LYS A 70 0.94 -14.66 -14.01
CA LYS A 70 1.24 -16.10 -14.05
C LYS A 70 0.00 -17.00 -14.26
N ARG A 71 -1.20 -16.50 -13.97
CA ARG A 71 -2.47 -17.26 -14.10
C ARG A 71 -3.11 -17.16 -15.48
N SER A 72 -2.53 -16.37 -16.39
CA SER A 72 -2.91 -16.38 -17.81
C SER A 72 -2.01 -17.35 -18.56
N PRO A 73 -2.39 -18.64 -18.74
CA PRO A 73 -1.72 -19.45 -19.75
C PRO A 73 -2.00 -18.80 -21.10
N GLY A 74 -0.95 -18.70 -21.92
CA GLY A 74 -0.96 -17.95 -23.16
C GLY A 74 -2.18 -18.24 -24.02
N ARG A 75 -2.84 -17.18 -24.48
CA ARG A 75 -3.57 -17.18 -25.74
C ARG A 75 -2.55 -17.22 -26.88
N GLN A 76 -1.79 -18.31 -26.97
CA GLN A 76 -0.81 -18.51 -28.03
C GLN A 76 -0.57 -20.01 -28.27
N SER A 77 -1.54 -20.64 -28.92
CA SER A 77 -1.34 -21.84 -29.72
C SER A 77 -2.56 -22.10 -30.60
N SER A 78 -2.53 -21.58 -31.82
CA SER A 78 -3.08 -22.30 -32.97
C SER A 78 -2.12 -22.10 -34.15
N PRO A 79 -1.21 -23.05 -34.40
CA PRO A 79 -0.55 -23.20 -35.67
C PRO A 79 -1.30 -24.28 -36.47
N ASN A 80 -2.25 -23.94 -37.35
CA ASN A 80 -2.44 -24.75 -38.57
C ASN A 80 -3.33 -24.14 -39.68
N ALA A 81 -2.75 -24.14 -40.89
CA ALA A 81 -3.30 -24.44 -42.22
C ALA A 81 -4.71 -24.00 -42.66
N LYS A 82 -4.78 -23.16 -43.70
CA LYS A 82 -5.10 -23.63 -45.07
C LYS A 82 -4.90 -22.53 -46.12
N LYS A 83 -4.11 -22.86 -47.15
CA LYS A 83 -3.96 -22.17 -48.43
C LYS A 83 -5.15 -22.54 -49.34
N PRO A 84 -5.68 -21.61 -50.15
CA PRO A 84 -5.93 -21.89 -51.55
C PRO A 84 -4.88 -21.21 -52.44
#